data_AF-A0A950GPD3-F1
#
_entry.id   AF-A0A950GPD3-F1
#
_cell.length_a   1.000
_cell.length_b   1.000
_cell.length_c   1.000
_cell.angle_alpha   90.00
_cell.angle_beta   90.00
_cell.angle_gamma   90.00
#
_symmetry.space_group_name_H-M   'P 1'
#
loop_
_entity.id
_entity.type
_entity.pdbx_description
1 polymer ?
#
loop_
_entity_poly.entity_id
_entity_poly.type
_entity_poly.pdbx_seq_one_letter_code
_entity_poly.pdbx_strand_id
1 'polypeptide(L)' 'MQRAASAASDGFIRRTYALPREEARMRARDWFERYPKAAYMTKVESWRQLHDGRIEFTMRRLPTAD' A
#
# COMPACT_ATOMS: atom_id res chain seq x y z
N MET A 1 -20.23 5.68 -2.30
CA MET A 1 -19.27 6.62 -2.92
C MET A 1 -17.87 5.98 -2.91
N GLN A 2 -17.54 5.20 -3.93
CA GLN A 2 -16.16 4.80 -4.19
C GLN A 2 -15.62 5.78 -5.23
N ARG A 3 -14.77 6.73 -4.82
CA ARG A 3 -13.99 7.52 -5.77
C ARG A 3 -13.00 6.56 -6.43
N ALA A 4 -13.41 5.93 -7.52
CA ALA A 4 -12.52 5.51 -8.58
C ALA A 4 -11.97 6.79 -9.22
N ALA A 5 -10.97 7.41 -8.59
CA ALA A 5 -10.26 8.50 -9.21
C ALA A 5 -9.33 7.88 -10.26
N SER A 6 -9.67 8.10 -11.52
CA SER A 6 -8.88 7.83 -12.71
C SER A 6 -7.49 8.47 -12.57
N ALA A 7 -6.52 7.74 -12.05
CA ALA A 7 -5.12 8.14 -12.11
C ALA A 7 -4.55 7.55 -13.40
N ALA A 8 -4.25 8.42 -14.36
CA ALA A 8 -3.35 8.08 -15.46
C ALA A 8 -2.14 7.34 -14.87
N SER A 9 -1.88 6.15 -15.41
CA SER A 9 -1.00 5.17 -14.80
C SER A 9 0.45 5.65 -14.81
N ASP A 10 0.91 6.28 -13.73
CA ASP A 10 2.34 6.51 -13.37
C ASP A 10 3.19 5.21 -13.33
N GLY A 11 2.70 4.09 -13.87
CA GLY A 11 3.35 2.79 -13.81
C GLY A 11 3.27 2.09 -12.46
N PHE A 12 2.72 2.70 -11.41
CA PHE A 12 2.68 2.07 -10.07
C PHE A 12 1.48 1.14 -9.87
N ILE A 13 1.75 -0.08 -9.38
CA ILE A 13 0.75 -0.98 -8.80
C ILE A 13 0.42 -0.48 -7.39
N ARG A 14 -0.88 -0.34 -7.09
CA ARG A 14 -1.39 0.05 -5.78
C ARG A 14 -2.25 -1.05 -5.20
N ARG A 15 -2.15 -1.25 -3.88
CA ARG A 15 -3.01 -2.18 -3.16
C ARG A 15 -3.39 -1.62 -1.80
N THR A 16 -4.69 -1.50 -1.57
CA THR A 16 -5.26 -0.99 -0.32
C THR A 16 -5.69 -2.15 0.58
N TYR A 17 -5.41 -2.02 1.86
CA TYR A 17 -5.77 -2.96 2.92
C TYR A 17 -6.46 -2.22 4.05
N ALA A 18 -7.41 -2.89 4.72
CA ALA A 18 -8.03 -2.41 5.96
C ALA A 18 -7.93 -3.52 7.00
N LEU A 19 -6.90 -3.45 7.85
CA LEU A 19 -6.54 -4.51 8.80
C LEU A 19 -6.38 -3.93 10.21
N PRO A 20 -6.51 -4.75 11.27
CA PRO A 20 -6.09 -4.35 12.62
C PRO A 20 -4.67 -3.80 12.64
N ARG A 21 -4.36 -2.89 13.56
CA ARG A 21 -3.07 -2.17 13.60
C ARG A 21 -1.84 -3.07 13.53
N GLU A 22 -1.86 -4.19 14.24
CA GLU A 22 -0.74 -5.15 14.25
C GLU A 22 -0.60 -5.86 12.90
N GLU A 23 -1.70 -6.38 12.37
CA GLU A 23 -1.74 -7.00 11.05
C GLU A 23 -1.37 -6.04 9.92
N ALA A 24 -1.76 -4.76 10.02
CA ALA A 24 -1.40 -3.73 9.06
C ALA A 24 0.13 -3.53 9.02
N ARG A 25 0.79 -3.51 10.18
CA ARG A 25 2.26 -3.44 10.27
C ARG A 25 2.92 -4.68 9.68
N MET A 26 2.42 -5.87 10.01
CA MET A 26 2.93 -7.12 9.46
C MET A 26 2.77 -7.17 7.93
N ARG A 27 1.62 -6.75 7.40
CA ARG A 27 1.36 -6.73 5.96
C ARG A 27 2.24 -5.72 5.23
N ALA A 28 2.45 -4.54 5.80
CA ALA A 28 3.38 -3.56 5.24
C ALA A 28 4.81 -4.12 5.20
N ARG A 29 5.25 -4.79 6.27
CA ARG A 29 6.57 -5.45 6.33
C ARG A 29 6.72 -6.56 5.29
N ASP A 30 5.75 -7.46 5.17
CA ASP A 30 5.70 -8.52 4.15
C ASP A 30 5.82 -7.95 2.73
N TRP A 31 5.21 -6.78 2.49
CA TRP A 31 5.36 -6.06 1.23
C TRP A 31 6.79 -5.57 0.98
N PHE A 32 7.44 -4.99 1.98
CA PHE A 32 8.83 -4.52 1.85
C PHE A 32 9.83 -5.68 1.74
N GLU A 33 9.55 -6.82 2.36
CA GLU A 33 10.35 -8.04 2.24
C GLU A 33 10.23 -8.67 0.84
N ARG A 34 9.02 -8.74 0.28
CA ARG A 34 8.79 -9.27 -1.09
C ARG A 34 9.20 -8.30 -2.19
N TYR A 35 8.99 -7.01 -1.96
CA TYR A 35 9.25 -5.94 -2.93
C TYR A 35 10.11 -4.86 -2.27
N PRO A 36 11.44 -5.05 -2.19
CA PRO A 36 12.33 -4.08 -1.57
C PRO A 36 12.19 -2.70 -2.20
N LYS A 37 12.21 -1.65 -1.36
CA LYS A 37 12.07 -0.26 -1.80
C LYS A 37 13.10 0.13 -2.86
N ALA A 38 14.33 -0.37 -2.76
CA ALA A 38 15.40 -0.05 -3.70
C ALA A 38 15.12 -0.52 -5.14
N ALA A 39 14.56 -1.73 -5.29
CA ALA A 39 14.29 -2.31 -6.60
C ALA A 39 12.90 -1.91 -7.16
N TYR A 40 11.90 -1.77 -6.29
CA TYR A 40 10.51 -1.60 -6.73
C TYR A 40 9.90 -0.23 -6.38
N MET A 41 10.69 0.69 -5.82
CA MET A 41 10.21 1.96 -5.28
C MET A 41 8.99 1.81 -4.34
N THR A 42 8.94 0.68 -3.63
CA THR A 42 7.86 0.32 -2.73
C THR A 42 7.70 1.34 -1.62
N LYS A 43 6.47 1.80 -1.37
CA LYS A 43 6.14 2.69 -0.24
C LYS A 43 4.68 2.55 0.21
N VAL A 44 4.40 2.98 1.44
CA VAL A 44 3.04 3.32 1.85
C VAL A 44 2.71 4.67 1.20
N GLU A 45 1.69 4.71 0.35
CA GLU A 45 1.24 5.92 -0.33
C GLU A 45 0.30 6.74 0.56
N SER A 46 -0.62 6.08 1.25
CA SER A 46 -1.55 6.71 2.20
C SER A 46 -1.87 5.76 3.34
N TRP A 47 -2.18 6.31 4.51
CA TRP A 47 -2.71 5.54 5.63
C TRP A 47 -3.67 6.41 6.46
N ARG A 48 -4.67 5.77 7.06
CA ARG A 48 -5.59 6.37 8.03
C ARG A 48 -6.05 5.33 9.04
N GLN A 49 -6.38 5.78 10.24
CA GLN A 49 -7.06 4.95 11.23
C GLN A 49 -8.58 5.02 11.00
N LEU A 50 -9.25 3.88 11.07
CA LEU A 50 -10.70 3.75 10.99
C LEU A 50 -11.32 3.80 12.39
N HIS A 51 -12.63 4.07 12.44
CA HIS A 51 -13.36 4.25 13.71
C HIS A 51 -13.38 2.98 14.58
N ASP A 52 -13.19 1.80 13.98
CA ASP A 52 -13.14 0.48 14.62
C ASP A 52 -11.73 0.10 15.09
N GLY A 53 -10.76 1.02 14.99
CA GLY A 53 -9.37 0.80 15.40
C GLY A 53 -8.50 0.12 14.33
N ARG A 54 -9.06 -0.23 13.17
CA ARG A 54 -8.29 -0.73 12.03
C ARG A 54 -7.48 0.37 11.36
N ILE A 55 -6.46 -0.02 10.62
CA ILE A 55 -5.67 0.86 9.77
C ILE A 55 -6.01 0.54 8.32
N GLU A 56 -6.52 1.54 7.60
CA GLU A 56 -6.59 1.48 6.16
C GLU A 56 -5.33 2.10 5.57
N PHE A 57 -4.62 1.37 4.71
CA PHE A 57 -3.41 1.87 4.07
C PHE A 57 -3.28 1.35 2.64
N THR A 58 -2.66 2.17 1.80
CA THR A 58 -2.38 1.84 0.40
C THR A 58 -0.88 1.66 0.23
N MET A 59 -0.47 0.47 -0.16
CA MET A 59 0.88 0.20 -0.65
C MET A 59 0.98 0.55 -2.12
N ARG A 60 2.13 1.04 -2.56
CA ARG A 60 2.47 1.17 -3.98
C ARG A 60 3.84 0.59 -4.29
N ARG A 61 4.04 0.11 -5.51
CA ARG A 61 5.33 -0.32 -6.08
C ARG A 61 5.34 -0.23 -7.61
N LEU A 62 6.51 -0.33 -8.23
CA LEU A 62 6.66 -0.61 -9.66
C LEU A 62 6.30 -2.08 -9.96
N PRO A 63 5.77 -2.40 -11.16
CA PRO A 63 5.43 -3.75 -11.59
C PRO A 63 6.67 -4.63 -11.73
N THR A 64 7.76 -4.05 -12.24
CA THR A 64 9.08 -4.64 -12.42
C THR A 64 10.10 -3.94 -11.53
N ALA A 65 11.24 -4.59 -11.30
CA ALA A 65 12.39 -3.91 -10.70
C ALA A 65 12.93 -2.87 -11.69
N ASP A 66 13.38 -1.73 -11.18
CA ASP A 66 14.17 -0.73 -11.91
C ASP A 66 15.61 -1.21 -12.14
#